data_AF-A0A4D4MU93-F1
#
_entry.id   AF-A0A4D4MU93-F1
#
_cell.length_a   1.000
_cell.length_b   1.000
_cell.length_c   1.000
_cell.angle_alpha   90.00
_cell.angle_beta   90.00
_cell.angle_gamma   90.00
#
_symmetry.space_group_name_H-M   'P 1'
#
loop_
_entity.id
_entity.type
_entity.pdbx_description
1 polymer ?
#
loop_
_entity_poly.entity_id
_entity_poly.type
_entity_poly.pdbx_seq_one_letter_code
_entity_poly.pdbx_strand_id
1 'polypeptide(L)'
;MRPTPSLVTAAVSLVLLSTLSACGPDSGDDAKALPSAKTLKEAQEFIAKAGLPCTSMTTDEGAHGTPAEGFLGTTDDYDSPQEKREAAAWKIGEAGFCGDTRAKAGGWIVYLPKDMKAFQQNYRKTALAADKEYGDKYSDLRTGRFLIGADFVVNPTNSLRTSGLLETGLLIENCDPDLKVPTGYRKQDASAAGCVLTDYVPS
;
A
#
# COMPACT_ATOMS: atom_id res chain seq x y z
N MET A 1 75.32 -48.48 15.53
CA MET A 1 74.94 -47.08 15.26
C MET A 1 73.43 -46.99 15.41
N ARG A 2 72.95 -46.11 16.29
CA ARG A 2 71.53 -45.94 16.64
C ARG A 2 70.87 -44.97 15.65
N PRO A 3 69.67 -45.22 15.11
CA PRO A 3 68.90 -44.19 14.42
C PRO A 3 68.04 -43.44 15.45
N THR A 4 68.03 -42.11 15.36
CA THR A 4 67.14 -41.22 16.11
C THR A 4 66.14 -40.61 15.12
N PRO A 5 64.83 -40.58 15.41
CA PRO A 5 63.82 -40.06 14.50
C PRO A 5 63.59 -38.55 14.70
N SER A 6 63.53 -37.79 13.62
CA SER A 6 63.00 -36.42 13.62
C SER A 6 61.54 -36.43 13.14
N LEU A 7 60.67 -35.92 14.02
CA LEU A 7 59.24 -35.76 13.85
C LEU A 7 58.91 -34.74 12.76
N VAL A 8 58.04 -35.13 11.82
CA VAL A 8 57.36 -34.23 10.88
C VAL A 8 56.00 -33.88 11.48
N THR A 9 55.78 -32.62 11.82
CA THR A 9 54.49 -32.08 12.26
C THR A 9 53.60 -31.88 11.04
N ALA A 10 52.70 -32.84 10.77
CA ALA A 10 51.64 -32.69 9.79
C ALA A 10 50.48 -31.91 10.41
N ALA A 11 50.18 -30.73 9.86
CA ALA A 11 48.99 -29.96 10.19
C ALA A 11 47.77 -30.65 9.57
N VAL A 12 46.87 -31.16 10.42
CA VAL A 12 45.58 -31.72 10.00
C VAL A 12 44.56 -30.58 9.95
N SER A 13 44.28 -30.07 8.76
CA SER A 13 43.14 -29.16 8.55
C SER A 13 41.84 -29.96 8.53
N LEU A 14 41.12 -29.97 9.66
CA LEU A 14 39.72 -30.38 9.70
C LEU A 14 38.87 -29.29 9.02
N VAL A 15 38.44 -29.53 7.78
CA VAL A 15 37.35 -28.76 7.16
C VAL A 15 36.04 -29.41 7.62
N LEU A 16 35.40 -28.80 8.60
CA LEU A 16 34.06 -29.18 9.06
C LEU A 16 33.04 -28.82 7.97
N LEU A 17 32.38 -29.85 7.42
CA LEU A 17 31.12 -29.72 6.68
C LEU A 17 30.03 -29.23 7.63
N SER A 18 29.54 -28.02 7.43
CA SER A 18 28.24 -27.58 7.93
C SER A 18 27.27 -27.47 6.76
N THR A 19 26.59 -28.59 6.48
CA THR A 19 25.36 -28.61 5.70
C THR A 19 24.28 -27.88 6.49
N LEU A 20 24.11 -26.57 6.27
CA LEU A 20 22.88 -25.88 6.65
C LEU A 20 21.83 -26.10 5.56
N SER A 21 20.89 -26.98 5.89
CA SER A 21 19.54 -27.00 5.36
C SER A 21 18.91 -25.62 5.53
N ALA A 22 18.55 -24.99 4.42
CA ALA A 22 17.52 -23.96 4.37
C ALA A 22 16.44 -24.41 3.38
N CYS A 23 15.50 -25.20 3.88
CA CYS A 23 14.15 -25.26 3.34
C CYS A 23 13.53 -23.87 3.54
N GLY A 24 13.41 -23.09 2.48
CA GLY A 24 12.45 -21.99 2.39
C GLY A 24 11.40 -22.38 1.36
N PRO A 25 10.10 -22.39 1.70
CA PRO A 25 9.06 -22.78 0.76
C PRO A 25 9.01 -21.81 -0.40
N ASP A 26 8.83 -22.37 -1.60
CA ASP A 26 8.60 -21.69 -2.86
C ASP A 26 7.71 -20.45 -2.69
N SER A 27 8.31 -19.26 -2.76
CA SER A 27 7.56 -18.03 -3.09
C SER A 27 7.50 -17.92 -4.60
N GLY A 28 6.91 -18.94 -5.22
CA GLY A 28 6.58 -18.97 -6.63
C GLY A 28 5.18 -18.42 -6.80
N ASP A 29 5.09 -17.11 -6.97
CA ASP A 29 4.08 -16.45 -7.79
C ASP A 29 4.70 -15.13 -8.20
N ASP A 30 4.98 -14.96 -9.49
CA ASP A 30 5.45 -13.70 -10.05
C ASP A 30 4.44 -12.61 -9.67
N ALA A 31 4.77 -11.83 -8.63
CA ALA A 31 3.92 -10.73 -8.19
C ALA A 31 3.69 -9.83 -9.40
N LYS A 32 2.48 -9.89 -9.97
CA LYS A 32 2.11 -9.10 -11.13
C LYS A 32 2.46 -7.64 -10.81
N ALA A 33 3.06 -6.93 -11.76
CA ALA A 33 3.38 -5.53 -11.54
C ALA A 33 2.11 -4.73 -11.21
N LEU A 34 2.21 -3.80 -10.27
CA LEU A 34 1.14 -2.83 -10.01
C LEU A 34 1.03 -1.86 -11.20
N PRO A 35 -0.19 -1.39 -11.54
CA PRO A 35 -0.36 -0.33 -12.52
C PRO A 35 0.36 0.95 -12.05
N SER A 36 0.85 1.75 -13.00
CA SER A 36 1.60 2.97 -12.73
C SER A 36 0.94 4.17 -13.41
N ALA A 37 0.93 5.30 -12.71
CA ALA A 37 0.52 6.60 -13.17
C ALA A 37 1.30 7.66 -12.36
N LYS A 38 2.13 8.45 -13.05
CA LYS A 38 3.03 9.43 -12.43
C LYS A 38 2.45 10.83 -12.36
N THR A 39 1.30 11.04 -13.00
CA THR A 39 0.59 12.31 -13.02
C THR A 39 -0.90 12.08 -12.78
N LEU A 40 -1.60 13.12 -12.31
CA LEU A 40 -3.05 13.05 -12.12
C LEU A 40 -3.78 12.76 -13.43
N LYS A 41 -3.25 13.26 -14.56
CA LYS A 41 -3.78 12.98 -15.90
C LYS A 41 -3.63 11.51 -16.28
N GLU A 42 -2.46 10.91 -16.03
CA GLU A 42 -2.26 9.47 -16.29
C GLU A 42 -3.16 8.61 -15.39
N ALA A 43 -3.35 9.00 -14.14
CA ALA A 43 -4.26 8.30 -13.23
C ALA A 43 -5.72 8.42 -13.70
N GLN A 44 -6.13 9.60 -14.19
CA GLN A 44 -7.43 9.79 -14.83
C GLN A 44 -7.60 8.85 -16.02
N GLU A 45 -6.65 8.85 -16.95
CA GLU A 45 -6.70 8.00 -18.16
C GLU A 45 -6.75 6.51 -17.80
N PHE A 46 -6.00 6.10 -16.77
CA PHE A 46 -6.03 4.73 -16.24
C PHE A 46 -7.42 4.34 -15.72
N ILE A 47 -8.01 5.15 -14.85
CA ILE A 47 -9.34 4.89 -14.28
C ILE A 47 -10.41 4.93 -15.38
N ALA A 48 -10.36 5.92 -16.27
CA ALA A 48 -11.31 6.08 -17.36
C ALA A 48 -11.27 4.90 -18.35
N LYS A 49 -10.08 4.37 -18.65
CA LYS A 49 -9.91 3.21 -19.55
C LYS A 49 -10.56 1.94 -19.00
N ALA A 50 -10.73 1.84 -17.67
CA ALA A 50 -11.48 0.77 -17.03
C ALA A 50 -13.02 0.95 -17.13
N GLY A 51 -13.50 1.99 -17.81
CA GLY A 51 -14.93 2.29 -17.94
C GLY A 51 -15.52 2.99 -16.72
N LEU A 52 -14.69 3.42 -15.77
CA LEU A 52 -15.11 4.11 -14.56
C LEU A 52 -15.27 5.63 -14.86
N PRO A 53 -16.29 6.31 -14.30
CA PRO A 53 -16.62 7.72 -14.62
C PRO A 53 -15.62 8.79 -14.11
N CYS A 54 -14.31 8.60 -14.30
CA CYS A 54 -13.24 9.56 -13.98
C CYS A 54 -12.78 10.29 -15.25
N THR A 55 -13.59 11.23 -15.75
CA THR A 55 -13.29 11.93 -17.02
C THR A 55 -12.79 13.37 -16.85
N SER A 56 -12.94 13.93 -15.65
CA SER A 56 -12.56 15.31 -15.32
C SER A 56 -11.83 15.34 -13.99
N MET A 57 -10.53 15.07 -14.02
CA MET A 57 -9.65 15.23 -12.87
C MET A 57 -9.42 16.71 -12.58
N THR A 58 -9.56 17.10 -11.32
CA THR A 58 -9.37 18.47 -10.87
C THR A 58 -8.72 18.51 -9.50
N THR A 59 -8.00 19.60 -9.23
CA THR A 59 -7.45 19.95 -7.92
C THR A 59 -8.22 21.11 -7.28
N ASP A 60 -9.26 21.62 -7.95
CA ASP A 60 -10.11 22.70 -7.45
C ASP A 60 -11.11 22.16 -6.43
N GLU A 61 -10.88 22.49 -5.15
CA GLU A 61 -11.76 22.11 -4.04
C GLU A 61 -13.17 22.72 -4.15
N GLY A 62 -13.36 23.77 -4.96
CA GLY A 62 -14.66 24.37 -5.24
C GLY A 62 -15.45 23.70 -6.36
N ALA A 63 -14.86 22.74 -7.08
CA ALA A 63 -15.48 22.16 -8.27
C ALA A 63 -16.67 21.24 -7.93
N HIS A 64 -17.50 20.97 -8.95
CA HIS A 64 -18.55 19.99 -8.81
C HIS A 64 -17.95 18.60 -8.53
N GLY A 65 -18.54 17.87 -7.57
CA GLY A 65 -18.07 16.55 -7.19
C GLY A 65 -16.89 16.56 -6.23
N THR A 66 -16.56 17.70 -5.60
CA THR A 66 -15.60 17.72 -4.49
C THR A 66 -16.01 16.74 -3.38
N PRO A 67 -15.04 15.99 -2.81
CA PRO A 67 -15.22 15.22 -1.59
C PRO A 67 -16.00 15.95 -0.47
N ALA A 68 -16.71 15.19 0.35
CA ALA A 68 -17.31 15.74 1.57
C ALA A 68 -16.26 16.07 2.63
N GLU A 69 -15.21 15.24 2.70
CA GLU A 69 -14.03 15.43 3.53
C GLU A 69 -12.89 15.94 2.68
N GLY A 70 -12.04 16.82 3.22
CA GLY A 70 -10.89 17.35 2.50
C GLY A 70 -9.90 16.29 2.01
N PHE A 71 -8.98 16.71 1.16
CA PHE A 71 -7.86 15.88 0.75
C PHE A 71 -6.95 15.51 1.92
N LEU A 72 -6.36 14.32 1.88
CA LEU A 72 -5.25 14.02 2.78
C LEU A 72 -4.05 14.89 2.43
N GLY A 73 -3.38 15.39 3.47
CA GLY A 73 -2.10 16.07 3.32
C GLY A 73 -2.19 17.50 2.78
N THR A 74 -3.39 18.06 2.59
CA THR A 74 -3.54 19.51 2.38
C THR A 74 -3.43 20.22 3.71
N THR A 75 -2.85 21.43 3.65
CA THR A 75 -2.79 22.33 4.81
C THR A 75 -2.95 23.77 4.38
N ASP A 76 -3.52 24.62 5.22
CA ASP A 76 -3.61 26.05 5.03
C ASP A 76 -2.92 26.85 6.16
N ASP A 77 -3.05 28.18 6.14
CA ASP A 77 -2.45 29.05 7.15
C ASP A 77 -3.17 29.00 8.51
N TYR A 78 -4.39 28.47 8.56
CA TYR A 78 -5.20 28.32 9.76
C TYR A 78 -4.94 27.01 10.50
N ASP A 79 -4.39 26.00 9.82
CA ASP A 79 -4.00 24.74 10.46
C ASP A 79 -2.96 24.94 11.57
N SER A 80 -3.19 24.25 12.68
CA SER A 80 -2.26 24.16 13.78
C SER A 80 -0.94 23.50 13.37
N PRO A 81 0.14 23.71 14.12
CA PRO A 81 1.39 22.99 13.90
C PRO A 81 1.24 21.46 13.96
N GLN A 82 0.22 20.93 14.65
CA GLN A 82 -0.04 19.50 14.72
C GLN A 82 -0.68 18.98 13.43
N GLU A 83 -1.72 19.65 12.93
CA GLU A 83 -2.36 19.31 11.64
C GLU A 83 -1.34 19.35 10.50
N LYS A 84 -0.48 20.37 10.47
CA LYS A 84 0.62 20.47 9.49
C LYS A 84 1.60 19.30 9.56
N ARG A 85 1.91 18.81 10.76
CA ARG A 85 2.79 17.63 10.96
C ARG A 85 2.10 16.35 10.49
N GLU A 86 0.83 16.19 10.78
CA GLU A 86 0.03 15.03 10.36
C GLU A 86 -0.11 14.97 8.84
N ALA A 87 -0.41 16.10 8.21
CA ALA A 87 -0.43 16.23 6.77
C ALA A 87 0.92 15.88 6.13
N ALA A 88 2.02 16.40 6.67
CA ALA A 88 3.37 16.13 6.19
C ALA A 88 3.82 14.66 6.36
N ALA A 89 3.18 13.89 7.23
CA ALA A 89 3.47 12.48 7.44
C ALA A 89 2.99 11.60 6.28
N TRP A 90 1.95 12.02 5.55
CA TRP A 90 1.43 11.30 4.38
C TRP A 90 2.36 11.35 3.16
N LYS A 91 3.31 12.29 3.13
CA LYS A 91 4.26 12.48 2.01
C LYS A 91 3.58 12.59 0.64
N ILE A 92 2.39 13.19 0.59
CA ILE A 92 1.68 13.45 -0.66
C ILE A 92 2.34 14.63 -1.38
N GLY A 93 2.58 14.46 -2.68
CA GLY A 93 3.13 15.52 -3.53
C GLY A 93 2.05 16.29 -4.27
N GLU A 94 1.05 15.58 -4.77
CA GLU A 94 -0.09 16.12 -5.49
C GLU A 94 -1.32 15.27 -5.16
N ALA A 95 -2.49 15.91 -5.17
CA ALA A 95 -3.77 15.24 -5.01
C ALA A 95 -4.80 15.87 -5.94
N GLY A 96 -5.70 15.05 -6.47
CA GLY A 96 -6.82 15.48 -7.30
C GLY A 96 -8.00 14.56 -7.11
N PHE A 97 -9.18 14.98 -7.57
CA PHE A 97 -10.35 14.11 -7.59
C PHE A 97 -11.02 14.13 -8.96
N CYS A 98 -11.77 13.09 -9.25
CA CYS A 98 -12.60 12.97 -10.44
C CYS A 98 -13.88 12.18 -10.14
N GLY A 99 -14.83 12.25 -11.08
CA GLY A 99 -16.17 11.70 -10.89
C GLY A 99 -17.01 12.58 -9.97
N ASP A 100 -18.11 12.02 -9.47
CA ASP A 100 -18.90 12.68 -8.43
C ASP A 100 -18.72 11.91 -7.13
N THR A 101 -17.90 12.45 -6.24
CA THR A 101 -17.55 11.80 -4.97
C THR A 101 -18.73 11.62 -4.04
N ARG A 102 -19.87 12.28 -4.32
CA ARG A 102 -21.12 12.19 -3.56
C ARG A 102 -22.15 11.30 -4.27
N ALA A 103 -21.95 10.94 -5.54
CA ALA A 103 -22.85 10.05 -6.26
C ALA A 103 -22.58 8.57 -5.96
N LYS A 104 -23.61 7.73 -6.02
CA LYS A 104 -23.48 6.27 -5.87
C LYS A 104 -22.54 5.63 -6.90
N ALA A 105 -22.42 6.23 -8.08
CA ALA A 105 -21.56 5.75 -9.16
C ALA A 105 -20.06 5.90 -8.84
N GLY A 106 -19.70 6.64 -7.80
CA GLY A 106 -18.31 6.83 -7.39
C GLY A 106 -17.74 8.18 -7.79
N GLY A 107 -16.96 8.75 -6.88
CA GLY A 107 -15.83 9.58 -7.22
C GLY A 107 -14.58 9.02 -6.55
N TRP A 108 -13.43 9.50 -6.97
CA TRP A 108 -12.14 9.02 -6.51
C TRP A 108 -11.27 10.18 -6.18
N ILE A 109 -10.64 10.10 -5.02
CA ILE A 109 -9.53 10.95 -4.68
C ILE A 109 -8.27 10.19 -5.09
N VAL A 110 -7.43 10.82 -5.90
CA VAL A 110 -6.15 10.29 -6.35
C VAL A 110 -5.04 11.07 -5.66
N TYR A 111 -4.10 10.33 -5.09
CA TYR A 111 -2.88 10.88 -4.51
C TYR A 111 -1.67 10.43 -5.31
N LEU A 112 -0.71 11.33 -5.48
CA LEU A 112 0.64 11.04 -5.96
C LEU A 112 1.62 11.22 -4.79
N PRO A 113 1.94 10.14 -4.05
CA PRO A 113 2.92 10.22 -2.98
C PRO A 113 4.32 10.50 -3.52
N LYS A 114 5.07 11.38 -2.84
CA LYS A 114 6.52 11.52 -3.03
C LYS A 114 7.28 10.33 -2.46
N ASP A 115 6.66 9.63 -1.51
CA ASP A 115 7.20 8.43 -0.87
C ASP A 115 6.05 7.46 -0.57
N MET A 116 5.88 6.47 -1.44
CA MET A 116 4.83 5.44 -1.30
C MET A 116 4.99 4.64 -0.01
N LYS A 117 6.23 4.36 0.41
CA LYS A 117 6.48 3.63 1.65
C LYS A 117 6.04 4.45 2.86
N ALA A 118 6.33 5.74 2.88
CA ALA A 118 5.87 6.62 3.95
C ALA A 118 4.34 6.74 3.97
N PHE A 119 3.68 6.84 2.81
CA PHE A 119 2.22 6.87 2.72
C PHE A 119 1.60 5.64 3.38
N GLN A 120 2.02 4.44 2.95
CA GLN A 120 1.52 3.16 3.48
C GLN A 120 1.81 3.00 4.98
N GLN A 121 3.01 3.38 5.41
CA GLN A 121 3.37 3.34 6.84
C GLN A 121 2.53 4.30 7.68
N ASN A 122 2.17 5.47 7.14
CA ASN A 122 1.30 6.41 7.83
C ASN A 122 -0.14 5.86 7.91
N TYR A 123 -0.64 5.28 6.82
CA TYR A 123 -1.93 4.61 6.81
C TYR A 123 -2.02 3.51 7.86
N ARG A 124 -1.03 2.62 7.92
CA ARG A 124 -0.92 1.58 8.96
C ARG A 124 -1.00 2.18 10.37
N LYS A 125 -0.25 3.25 10.64
CA LYS A 125 -0.27 3.90 11.97
C LYS A 125 -1.66 4.44 12.30
N THR A 126 -2.32 5.10 11.35
CA THR A 126 -3.69 5.61 11.53
C THR A 126 -4.68 4.47 11.78
N ALA A 127 -4.59 3.37 11.01
CA ALA A 127 -5.46 2.21 11.19
C ALA A 127 -5.28 1.57 12.58
N LEU A 128 -4.04 1.37 13.03
CA LEU A 128 -3.75 0.82 14.36
C LEU A 128 -4.15 1.76 15.51
N ALA A 129 -4.02 3.08 15.32
CA ALA A 129 -4.46 4.05 16.31
C ALA A 129 -5.99 4.03 16.44
N ALA A 130 -6.71 4.01 15.31
CA ALA A 130 -8.16 3.94 15.29
C ALA A 130 -8.68 2.64 15.92
N ASP A 131 -8.06 1.50 15.61
CA ASP A 131 -8.37 0.20 16.22
C ASP A 131 -8.19 0.23 17.75
N LYS A 132 -7.09 0.82 18.24
CA LYS A 132 -6.84 0.97 19.67
C LYS A 132 -7.86 1.88 20.38
N GLU A 133 -8.27 2.97 19.73
CA GLU A 133 -9.14 3.99 20.34
C GLU A 133 -10.63 3.62 20.26
N TYR A 134 -11.04 2.95 19.19
CA TYR A 134 -12.44 2.75 18.84
C TYR A 134 -12.84 1.29 18.62
N GLY A 135 -11.88 0.35 18.65
CA GLY A 135 -12.11 -1.07 18.39
C GLY A 135 -12.72 -1.32 17.00
N ASP A 136 -13.66 -2.26 16.94
CA ASP A 136 -14.27 -2.74 15.69
C ASP A 136 -15.04 -1.66 14.91
N LYS A 137 -15.32 -0.50 15.52
CA LYS A 137 -16.08 0.61 14.90
C LYS A 137 -15.41 1.19 13.65
N TYR A 138 -14.09 1.07 13.53
CA TYR A 138 -13.32 1.47 12.34
C TYR A 138 -12.44 0.33 11.81
N SER A 139 -12.96 -0.90 11.89
CA SER A 139 -12.33 -2.09 11.31
C SER A 139 -12.12 -1.97 9.79
N ASP A 140 -12.85 -1.08 9.11
CA ASP A 140 -12.65 -0.71 7.71
C ASP A 140 -11.26 -0.11 7.46
N LEU A 141 -10.71 0.68 8.39
CA LEU A 141 -9.36 1.22 8.27
C LEU A 141 -8.29 0.13 8.35
N ARG A 142 -8.52 -0.93 9.12
CA ARG A 142 -7.58 -2.04 9.20
C ARG A 142 -7.71 -2.98 8.00
N THR A 143 -8.94 -3.22 7.54
CA THR A 143 -9.24 -4.12 6.42
C THR A 143 -9.03 -3.47 5.04
N GLY A 144 -8.91 -2.15 5.00
CA GLY A 144 -8.33 -1.40 3.90
C GLY A 144 -9.26 -0.34 3.30
N ARG A 145 -8.69 0.83 3.02
CA ARG A 145 -9.36 2.01 2.44
C ARG A 145 -8.75 2.43 1.12
N PHE A 146 -7.42 2.33 1.00
CA PHE A 146 -6.68 2.81 -0.15
C PHE A 146 -6.35 1.68 -1.12
N LEU A 147 -6.58 1.93 -2.40
CA LEU A 147 -6.01 1.11 -3.46
C LEU A 147 -4.66 1.67 -3.91
N ILE A 148 -3.71 0.78 -4.07
CA ILE A 148 -2.31 1.08 -4.31
C ILE A 148 -1.94 0.69 -5.74
N GLY A 149 -1.44 1.67 -6.49
CA GLY A 149 -0.64 1.47 -7.70
C GLY A 149 0.85 1.52 -7.37
N ALA A 150 1.71 1.41 -8.38
CA ALA A 150 3.16 1.47 -8.20
C ALA A 150 3.63 2.82 -7.62
N ASP A 151 2.97 3.91 -8.03
CA ASP A 151 3.36 5.30 -7.79
C ASP A 151 2.18 6.25 -7.52
N PHE A 152 0.95 5.72 -7.45
CA PHE A 152 -0.25 6.48 -7.12
C PHE A 152 -1.16 5.70 -6.19
N VAL A 153 -2.07 6.42 -5.53
CA VAL A 153 -3.07 5.86 -4.62
C VAL A 153 -4.44 6.34 -5.03
N VAL A 154 -5.43 5.44 -4.97
CA VAL A 154 -6.84 5.76 -5.19
C VAL A 154 -7.62 5.54 -3.89
N ASN A 155 -8.31 6.56 -3.45
CA ASN A 155 -9.28 6.51 -2.36
C ASN A 155 -10.69 6.60 -2.94
N PRO A 156 -11.43 5.48 -3.01
CA PRO A 156 -12.82 5.52 -3.42
C PRO A 156 -13.65 6.23 -2.37
N THR A 157 -14.49 7.19 -2.78
CA THR A 157 -15.37 7.91 -1.84
C THR A 157 -16.66 7.16 -1.54
N ASN A 158 -16.84 5.98 -2.14
CA ASN A 158 -17.95 5.05 -1.92
C ASN A 158 -17.41 3.63 -1.70
N SER A 159 -18.33 2.67 -1.49
CA SER A 159 -17.99 1.26 -1.29
C SER A 159 -16.99 0.74 -2.32
N LEU A 160 -15.83 0.30 -1.83
CA LEU A 160 -14.78 -0.32 -2.63
C LEU A 160 -15.32 -1.51 -3.42
N ARG A 161 -16.20 -2.32 -2.81
CA ARG A 161 -16.78 -3.53 -3.41
C ARG A 161 -17.58 -3.26 -4.68
N THR A 162 -18.18 -2.07 -4.80
CA THR A 162 -19.00 -1.69 -5.96
C THR A 162 -18.30 -0.70 -6.89
N SER A 163 -17.04 -0.34 -6.60
CA SER A 163 -16.31 0.70 -7.33
C SER A 163 -15.72 0.24 -8.66
N GLY A 164 -15.60 -1.07 -8.89
CA GLY A 164 -14.89 -1.64 -10.05
C GLY A 164 -13.36 -1.46 -10.03
N LEU A 165 -12.79 -0.75 -9.04
CA LEU A 165 -11.37 -0.42 -9.01
C LEU A 165 -10.45 -1.64 -8.83
N LEU A 166 -10.90 -2.68 -8.13
CA LEU A 166 -10.10 -3.89 -7.92
C LEU A 166 -9.87 -4.66 -9.23
N GLU A 167 -10.75 -4.51 -10.21
CA GLU A 167 -10.62 -5.14 -11.53
C GLU A 167 -9.53 -4.48 -12.38
N THR A 168 -9.02 -3.31 -11.96
CA THR A 168 -8.00 -2.54 -12.69
C THR A 168 -6.57 -3.02 -12.42
N GLY A 169 -6.39 -3.99 -11.51
CA GLY A 169 -5.08 -4.49 -11.08
C GLY A 169 -4.42 -3.67 -9.96
N LEU A 170 -5.11 -2.62 -9.50
CA LEU A 170 -4.85 -1.99 -8.20
C LEU A 170 -5.14 -2.96 -7.06
N LEU A 171 -4.42 -2.81 -5.95
CA LEU A 171 -4.59 -3.67 -4.77
C LEU A 171 -4.91 -2.83 -3.53
N ILE A 172 -5.85 -3.29 -2.69
CA ILE A 172 -6.12 -2.69 -1.40
C ILE A 172 -4.98 -2.96 -0.42
N GLU A 173 -4.56 -1.94 0.33
CA GLU A 173 -3.67 -2.12 1.48
C GLU A 173 -4.48 -2.56 2.70
N ASN A 174 -4.22 -3.76 3.19
CA ASN A 174 -4.87 -4.33 4.36
C ASN A 174 -3.81 -4.60 5.45
N CYS A 175 -4.05 -4.08 6.64
CA CYS A 175 -3.15 -4.14 7.80
C CYS A 175 -3.70 -5.02 8.94
N ASP A 176 -4.71 -5.85 8.66
CA ASP A 176 -5.28 -6.78 9.62
C ASP A 176 -4.35 -8.00 9.78
N PRO A 177 -3.78 -8.23 10.98
CA PRO A 177 -2.90 -9.38 11.21
C PRO A 177 -3.61 -10.73 11.03
N ASP A 178 -4.93 -10.76 11.17
CA ASP A 178 -5.74 -11.97 11.07
C ASP A 178 -6.22 -12.23 9.62
N LEU A 179 -5.93 -11.32 8.68
CA LEU A 179 -6.33 -11.46 7.29
C LEU A 179 -5.86 -12.79 6.69
N LYS A 180 -6.83 -13.60 6.26
CA LYS A 180 -6.61 -14.78 5.42
C LYS A 180 -7.13 -14.48 4.02
N VAL A 181 -6.21 -14.16 3.11
CA VAL A 181 -6.52 -14.02 1.69
C VAL A 181 -6.79 -15.42 1.12
N PRO A 182 -8.00 -15.71 0.59
CA PRO A 182 -8.31 -17.02 0.01
C PRO A 182 -7.48 -17.29 -1.25
N THR A 183 -7.28 -18.57 -1.57
CA THR A 183 -6.68 -18.98 -2.84
C THR A 183 -7.46 -18.39 -4.03
N GLY A 184 -6.74 -17.90 -5.03
CA GLY A 184 -7.31 -17.29 -6.23
C GLY A 184 -7.35 -15.76 -6.22
N TYR A 185 -7.12 -15.14 -5.05
CA TYR A 185 -6.91 -13.70 -4.92
C TYR A 185 -5.43 -13.37 -5.00
N ARG A 186 -5.11 -12.20 -5.56
CA ARG A 186 -3.75 -11.68 -5.59
C ARG A 186 -3.36 -11.23 -4.19
N LYS A 187 -2.14 -11.56 -3.79
CA LYS A 187 -1.52 -11.09 -2.54
C LYS A 187 -0.05 -10.81 -2.78
N GLN A 188 0.43 -9.68 -2.26
CA GLN A 188 1.85 -9.36 -2.20
C GLN A 188 2.13 -8.49 -0.98
N ASP A 189 3.41 -8.37 -0.60
CA ASP A 189 3.79 -7.52 0.53
C ASP A 189 3.52 -6.05 0.24
N ALA A 190 3.02 -5.33 1.24
CA ALA A 190 3.02 -3.87 1.22
C ALA A 190 4.41 -3.33 1.60
N SER A 191 4.68 -2.08 1.25
CA SER A 191 5.85 -1.36 1.75
C SER A 191 5.73 -1.04 3.24
N ALA A 192 4.51 -1.06 3.78
CA ALA A 192 4.24 -1.05 5.21
C ALA A 192 4.40 -2.45 5.83
N ALA A 193 5.38 -2.59 6.72
CA ALA A 193 5.62 -3.87 7.41
C ALA A 193 4.39 -4.31 8.21
N GLY A 194 3.97 -5.56 7.99
CA GLY A 194 2.77 -6.12 8.63
C GLY A 194 1.46 -5.76 7.93
N CYS A 195 1.50 -5.08 6.79
CA CYS A 195 0.37 -4.94 5.88
C CYS A 195 0.63 -5.74 4.59
N VAL A 196 -0.43 -6.06 3.88
CA VAL A 196 -0.39 -6.76 2.59
C VAL A 196 -1.19 -5.96 1.58
N LEU A 197 -0.81 -6.08 0.31
CA LEU A 197 -1.62 -5.63 -0.81
C LEU A 197 -2.39 -6.82 -1.38
N THR A 198 -3.70 -6.70 -1.55
CA THR A 198 -4.54 -7.77 -2.08
C THR A 198 -5.70 -7.24 -2.92
N ASP A 199 -6.32 -8.05 -3.78
CA ASP A 199 -7.60 -7.74 -4.43
C ASP A 199 -8.80 -8.37 -3.69
N TYR A 200 -8.55 -8.99 -2.53
CA TYR A 200 -9.57 -9.53 -1.64
C TYR A 200 -10.09 -8.48 -0.65
N VAL A 201 -11.42 -8.32 -0.59
CA VAL A 201 -12.09 -7.50 0.42
C VAL A 201 -12.84 -8.40 1.41
N PRO A 202 -12.42 -8.48 2.69
CA PRO A 202 -13.06 -9.31 3.72
C PRO A 202 -14.49 -8.90 4.02
N SER A 203 -15.39 -9.89 4.08
CA SER A 203 -16.85 -9.73 4.28
C SER A 203 -17.21 -9.02 5.58
#